data_AF-U1QKX6-F1
#
_entry.id   AF-U1QKX6-F1
#
_cell.length_a   1.000
_cell.length_b   1.000
_cell.length_c   1.000
_cell.angle_alpha   90.00
_cell.angle_beta   90.00
_cell.angle_gamma   90.00
#
_symmetry.space_group_name_H-M   'P 1'
#
loop_
_entity.id
_entity.type
_entity.pdbx_description
1 polymer ?
#
loop_
_entity_poly.entity_id
_entity_poly.type
_entity_poly.pdbx_seq_one_letter_code
_entity_poly.pdbx_strand_id
1 'polypeptide(L)'
;MAVKAAVPKGLESFYGQTVEWYDCGATGGMEKSAEATAFKCAKVKVPLDYSQPDGQTIEIAMKKHVATGSIHRGSLFINPGGPGGSGVQYVEAAAETSFAGVQGSYDIIGFDPRGVGSSTPITCATANGTDPAGGADQASGDVAFEELAPQVTTSFSQMEADCAANTKPAGLLDHVDTITVARDLDVLRALSGNEK
;
A
#
# COMPACT_ATOMS: atom_id res chain seq x y z
N MET A 1 31.22 -1.14 10.97
CA MET A 1 30.35 -2.10 10.26
C MET A 1 29.02 -2.06 10.96
N ALA A 2 28.01 -1.55 10.28
CA ALA A 2 26.70 -1.32 10.87
C ALA A 2 25.97 -2.68 10.96
N VAL A 3 25.24 -2.90 12.06
CA VAL A 3 24.65 -4.21 12.40
C VAL A 3 23.37 -4.33 11.58
N LYS A 4 23.41 -5.16 10.54
CA LYS A 4 22.24 -5.52 9.73
C LYS A 4 21.09 -5.88 10.67
N ALA A 5 19.94 -5.22 10.52
CA ALA A 5 18.77 -5.45 11.35
C ALA A 5 18.48 -6.96 11.45
N ALA A 6 18.19 -7.44 12.66
CA ALA A 6 17.95 -8.86 12.89
C ALA A 6 16.72 -9.31 12.10
N VAL A 7 16.94 -10.17 11.11
CA VAL A 7 15.86 -10.75 10.33
C VAL A 7 15.11 -11.75 11.21
N PRO A 8 13.78 -11.62 11.35
CA PRO A 8 13.00 -12.60 12.11
C PRO A 8 13.12 -13.99 11.48
N LYS A 9 13.24 -15.02 12.33
CA LYS A 9 13.37 -16.41 11.90
C LYS A 9 12.19 -16.82 11.01
N GLY A 10 12.48 -17.40 9.86
CA GLY A 10 11.48 -17.83 8.87
C GLY A 10 11.06 -16.76 7.87
N LEU A 11 11.59 -15.54 7.96
CA LEU A 11 11.34 -14.46 7.00
C LEU A 11 12.56 -14.11 6.13
N GLU A 12 13.62 -14.91 6.19
CA GLU A 12 14.90 -14.64 5.52
C GLU A 12 14.75 -14.42 4.01
N SER A 13 13.84 -15.15 3.37
CA SER A 13 13.52 -14.99 1.95
C SER A 13 12.94 -13.62 1.62
N PHE A 14 12.12 -13.05 2.50
CA PHE A 14 11.49 -11.74 2.31
C PHE A 14 12.45 -10.58 2.59
N TYR A 15 13.31 -10.70 3.61
CA TYR A 15 14.30 -9.65 3.93
C TYR A 15 15.54 -9.69 3.04
N GLY A 16 15.79 -10.82 2.37
CA GLY A 16 16.92 -11.04 1.48
C GLY A 16 16.63 -10.87 -0.01
N GLN A 17 15.39 -10.55 -0.39
CA GLN A 17 15.01 -10.42 -1.80
C GLN A 17 15.68 -9.21 -2.47
N THR A 18 16.00 -9.33 -3.75
CA THR A 18 16.44 -8.19 -4.56
C THR A 18 15.22 -7.37 -4.97
N VAL A 19 15.25 -6.06 -4.71
CA VAL A 19 14.19 -5.14 -5.15
C VAL A 19 14.51 -4.62 -6.54
N GLU A 20 13.70 -5.03 -7.52
CA GLU A 20 13.81 -4.61 -8.92
C GLU A 20 13.18 -3.23 -9.10
N TRP A 21 13.94 -2.17 -8.79
CA TRP A 21 13.54 -0.80 -9.04
C TRP A 21 13.55 -0.47 -10.54
N TYR A 22 12.51 0.21 -11.01
CA TYR A 22 12.41 0.69 -12.38
C TYR A 22 12.00 2.15 -12.43
N ASP A 23 12.30 2.83 -13.54
CA ASP A 23 11.85 4.20 -13.81
C ASP A 23 10.34 4.26 -13.99
N CYS A 24 9.69 5.15 -13.25
CA CYS A 24 8.25 5.41 -13.37
C CYS A 24 7.97 6.90 -13.52
N GLY A 25 6.80 7.25 -14.04
CA GLY A 25 6.40 8.65 -14.24
C GLY A 25 6.35 9.44 -12.92
N ALA A 26 6.40 10.78 -12.99
CA ALA A 26 6.17 11.61 -11.80
C ALA A 26 4.74 11.44 -11.27
N THR A 27 3.78 11.34 -12.19
CA THR A 27 2.38 10.98 -11.94
C THR A 27 2.04 9.64 -12.58
N GLY A 28 0.82 9.13 -12.36
CA GLY A 28 0.33 7.91 -13.02
C GLY A 28 0.57 6.63 -12.23
N GLY A 29 0.88 6.75 -10.94
CA GLY A 29 1.11 5.62 -10.04
C GLY A 29 2.39 4.86 -10.39
N MET A 30 2.23 3.57 -10.70
CA MET A 30 3.32 2.62 -10.93
C MET A 30 3.70 2.44 -12.40
N GLU A 31 3.14 3.27 -13.31
CA GLU A 31 3.41 3.21 -14.75
C GLU A 31 4.89 3.37 -15.06
N LYS A 32 5.44 2.45 -15.87
CA LYS A 32 6.83 2.50 -16.31
C LYS A 32 7.07 3.71 -17.20
N SER A 33 8.18 4.39 -16.99
CA SER A 33 8.65 5.48 -17.83
C SER A 33 9.86 5.01 -18.65
N ALA A 34 9.90 5.40 -19.93
CA ALA A 34 11.08 5.23 -20.77
C ALA A 34 12.17 6.26 -20.44
N GLU A 35 11.77 7.41 -19.90
CA GLU A 35 12.67 8.48 -19.48
C GLU A 35 12.94 8.37 -17.98
N ALA A 36 14.18 8.63 -17.58
CA ALA A 36 14.53 8.70 -16.17
C ALA A 36 13.86 9.92 -15.53
N THR A 37 13.11 9.69 -14.46
CA THR A 37 12.49 10.74 -13.65
C THR A 37 13.13 10.79 -12.26
N ALA A 38 12.69 11.70 -11.40
CA ALA A 38 13.04 11.69 -9.98
C ALA A 38 12.43 10.48 -9.22
N PHE A 39 11.57 9.68 -9.87
CA PHE A 39 10.84 8.60 -9.26
C PHE A 39 11.28 7.22 -9.73
N LYS A 40 11.40 6.31 -8.78
CA LYS A 40 11.57 4.87 -9.00
C LYS A 40 10.41 4.12 -8.37
N CYS A 41 9.97 3.06 -9.02
CA CYS A 41 8.90 2.21 -8.56
C CYS A 41 9.39 0.78 -8.38
N ALA A 42 8.81 0.05 -7.43
CA ALA A 42 9.09 -1.36 -7.21
C ALA A 42 7.90 -2.07 -6.56
N LYS A 43 7.87 -3.40 -6.70
CA LYS A 43 7.00 -4.26 -5.90
C LYS A 43 7.84 -5.20 -5.05
N VAL A 44 7.46 -5.33 -3.78
CA VAL A 44 8.11 -6.21 -2.81
C VAL A 44 7.17 -7.33 -2.44
N LYS A 45 7.69 -8.56 -2.38
CA LYS A 45 6.91 -9.71 -1.89
C LYS A 45 6.93 -9.78 -0.38
N VAL A 46 5.78 -10.04 0.22
CA VAL A 46 5.62 -10.31 1.66
C VAL A 46 4.72 -11.53 1.83
N PRO A 47 4.77 -12.25 2.96
CA PRO A 47 3.82 -13.32 3.19
C PRO A 47 2.41 -12.75 3.35
N LEU A 48 1.43 -13.48 2.81
CA LEU A 48 0.02 -13.20 3.04
C LEU A 48 -0.27 -13.29 4.56
N ASP A 49 0.11 -14.42 5.16
CA ASP A 49 0.04 -14.67 6.60
C ASP A 49 1.45 -14.82 7.18
N TYR A 50 1.85 -13.92 8.08
CA TYR A 50 3.14 -14.00 8.77
C TYR A 50 3.25 -15.19 9.74
N SER A 51 2.14 -15.81 10.12
CA SER A 51 2.13 -17.07 10.89
C SER A 51 2.48 -18.29 10.03
N GLN A 52 2.34 -18.17 8.70
CA GLN A 52 2.64 -19.20 7.70
C GLN A 52 3.53 -18.61 6.58
N PRO A 53 4.79 -18.23 6.88
CA PRO A 53 5.63 -17.47 5.95
C PRO A 53 6.03 -18.21 4.68
N ASP A 54 6.02 -19.54 4.70
CA ASP A 54 6.27 -20.39 3.52
C ASP A 54 5.00 -20.59 2.65
N GLY A 55 3.89 -19.97 3.03
CA GLY A 55 2.61 -20.04 2.33
C GLY A 55 2.51 -19.07 1.16
N GLN A 56 1.30 -18.57 0.93
CA GLN A 56 1.04 -17.64 -0.17
C GLN A 56 1.68 -16.27 0.09
N THR A 57 2.12 -15.62 -0.98
CA THR A 57 2.71 -14.29 -0.94
C THR A 57 1.81 -13.26 -1.62
N ILE A 58 1.93 -12.01 -1.19
CA ILE A 58 1.33 -10.84 -1.84
C ILE A 58 2.42 -9.83 -2.20
N GLU A 59 2.07 -8.84 -3.01
CA GLU A 59 2.98 -7.77 -3.41
C GLU A 59 2.59 -6.43 -2.79
N ILE A 60 3.59 -5.69 -2.31
CA ILE A 60 3.47 -4.33 -1.80
C ILE A 60 4.14 -3.38 -2.79
N ALA A 61 3.37 -2.44 -3.33
CA ALA A 61 3.86 -1.42 -4.24
C ALA A 61 4.52 -0.27 -3.49
N MET A 62 5.69 0.16 -3.98
CA MET A 62 6.42 1.31 -3.49
C MET A 62 6.74 2.26 -4.64
N LYS A 63 6.60 3.56 -4.37
CA LYS A 63 7.11 4.63 -5.21
C LYS A 63 8.03 5.51 -4.38
N LYS A 64 9.23 5.74 -4.92
CA LYS A 64 10.32 6.45 -4.26
C LYS A 64 10.67 7.68 -5.08
N HIS A 65 10.52 8.86 -4.49
CA HIS A 65 11.23 10.05 -4.97
C HIS A 65 12.67 9.99 -4.47
N VAL A 66 13.63 9.92 -5.40
CA VAL A 66 15.05 9.78 -5.08
C VAL A 66 15.56 11.08 -4.46
N ALA A 67 16.42 10.97 -3.45
CA ALA A 67 17.04 12.14 -2.84
C ALA A 67 17.78 12.98 -3.89
N THR A 68 17.58 14.30 -3.86
CA THR A 68 18.09 15.21 -4.93
C THR A 68 19.45 15.82 -4.61
N GLY A 69 19.87 15.79 -3.35
CA GLY A 69 21.15 16.34 -2.90
C GLY A 69 22.28 15.31 -2.88
N SER A 70 23.49 15.79 -2.61
CA SER A 70 24.70 14.96 -2.56
C SER A 70 24.89 14.19 -1.25
N ILE A 71 24.16 14.55 -0.18
CA ILE A 71 24.26 13.92 1.14
C ILE A 71 23.01 13.10 1.38
N HIS A 72 23.10 11.79 1.20
CA HIS A 72 22.03 10.83 1.52
C HIS A 72 22.08 10.44 3.00
N ARG A 73 20.91 10.47 3.67
CA ARG A 73 20.74 10.18 5.09
C ARG A 73 19.88 8.94 5.36
N GLY A 74 19.18 8.43 4.35
CA GLY A 74 18.29 7.27 4.47
C GLY A 74 16.97 7.47 3.72
N SER A 75 15.95 6.71 4.13
CA SER A 75 14.61 6.80 3.56
C SER A 75 13.60 7.39 4.55
N LEU A 76 12.67 8.20 4.05
CA LEU A 76 11.50 8.66 4.77
C LEU A 76 10.26 7.96 4.20
N PHE A 77 9.76 6.97 4.94
CA PHE A 77 8.49 6.32 4.60
C PHE A 77 7.32 7.21 5.00
N ILE A 78 6.38 7.39 4.08
CA ILE A 78 5.17 8.20 4.29
C ILE A 78 3.92 7.34 4.08
N ASN A 79 2.88 7.62 4.86
CA ASN A 79 1.58 6.99 4.73
C ASN A 79 0.48 8.06 4.88
N PRO A 80 -0.45 8.19 3.91
CA PRO A 80 -1.47 9.25 3.92
C PRO A 80 -2.61 9.01 4.91
N GLY A 81 -2.71 7.83 5.52
CA GLY A 81 -3.85 7.44 6.34
C GLY A 81 -5.06 6.98 5.51
N GLY A 82 -6.26 7.33 5.98
CA GLY A 82 -7.53 6.77 5.52
C GLY A 82 -8.14 5.89 6.60
N PRO A 83 -7.86 4.57 6.66
CA PRO A 83 -7.03 3.70 5.79
C PRO A 83 -7.57 3.56 4.34
N GLY A 84 -6.80 2.90 3.47
CA GLY A 84 -7.14 2.73 2.04
C GLY A 84 -6.55 3.79 1.11
N GLY A 85 -5.89 4.82 1.65
CA GLY A 85 -5.16 5.81 0.86
C GLY A 85 -3.90 5.22 0.21
N SER A 86 -3.70 5.51 -1.07
CA SER A 86 -2.50 5.10 -1.80
C SER A 86 -1.30 5.96 -1.41
N GLY A 87 -0.28 5.36 -0.79
CA GLY A 87 1.00 6.01 -0.55
C GLY A 87 1.76 6.28 -1.84
N VAL A 88 1.59 5.43 -2.86
CA VAL A 88 2.15 5.65 -4.21
C VAL A 88 1.65 6.95 -4.80
N GLN A 89 0.34 7.22 -4.78
CA GLN A 89 -0.19 8.49 -5.29
C GLN A 89 0.17 9.67 -4.38
N TYR A 90 0.20 9.45 -3.07
CA TYR A 90 0.52 10.51 -2.12
C TYR A 90 1.94 11.05 -2.29
N VAL A 91 2.93 10.19 -2.56
CA VAL A 91 4.30 10.65 -2.77
C VAL A 91 4.45 11.50 -4.05
N GLU A 92 3.66 11.26 -5.09
CA GLU A 92 3.63 12.09 -6.30
C GLU A 92 3.24 13.53 -5.97
N ALA A 93 2.23 13.70 -5.12
CA ALA A 93 1.72 15.02 -4.74
C ALA A 93 2.59 15.73 -3.69
N ALA A 94 3.23 14.96 -2.80
CA ALA A 94 3.81 15.50 -1.57
C ALA A 94 5.34 15.65 -1.59
N ALA A 95 6.07 14.85 -2.39
CA ALA A 95 7.54 14.79 -2.30
C ALA A 95 8.21 16.16 -2.52
N GLU A 96 7.81 16.86 -3.59
CA GLU A 96 8.39 18.16 -3.96
C GLU A 96 7.74 19.35 -3.25
N THR A 97 6.67 19.13 -2.47
CA THR A 97 5.92 20.18 -1.78
C THR A 97 6.06 20.03 -0.26
N SER A 98 5.28 19.13 0.33
CA SER A 98 5.23 18.87 1.77
C SER A 98 6.58 18.39 2.32
N PHE A 99 7.39 17.73 1.49
CA PHE A 99 8.70 17.21 1.88
C PHE A 99 9.89 17.94 1.22
N ALA A 100 9.66 19.13 0.64
CA ALA A 100 10.71 19.92 -0.03
C ALA A 100 11.92 20.21 0.88
N GLY A 101 11.69 20.37 2.20
CA GLY A 101 12.75 20.64 3.18
C GLY A 101 13.66 19.45 3.48
N VAL A 102 13.28 18.23 3.10
CA VAL A 102 14.01 16.99 3.44
C VAL A 102 14.37 16.14 2.23
N GLN A 103 13.72 16.33 1.07
CA GLN A 103 13.98 15.56 -0.16
C GLN A 103 15.42 15.68 -0.69
N GLY A 104 16.18 16.69 -0.27
CA GLY A 104 17.61 16.79 -0.60
C GLY A 104 18.48 15.74 0.09
N SER A 105 18.00 15.13 1.18
CA SER A 105 18.77 14.17 1.97
C SER A 105 18.11 12.82 2.16
N TYR A 106 16.82 12.69 1.89
CA TYR A 106 16.08 11.45 2.09
C TYR A 106 15.41 11.01 0.80
N ASP A 107 15.45 9.70 0.54
CA ASP A 107 14.52 9.08 -0.39
C ASP A 107 13.12 9.15 0.23
N ILE A 108 12.18 9.83 -0.41
CA ILE A 108 10.79 9.89 0.09
C ILE A 108 10.04 8.72 -0.52
N ILE A 109 9.59 7.78 0.31
CA ILE A 109 8.98 6.53 -0.13
C ILE A 109 7.51 6.49 0.31
N GLY A 110 6.62 6.55 -0.65
CA GLY A 110 5.23 6.16 -0.46
C GLY A 110 5.04 4.69 -0.79
N PHE A 111 4.24 3.98 0.00
CA PHE A 111 3.87 2.59 -0.29
C PHE A 111 2.36 2.42 -0.15
N ASP A 112 1.80 1.55 -0.99
CA ASP A 112 0.41 1.15 -0.87
C ASP A 112 0.34 -0.03 0.11
N PRO A 113 -0.37 0.07 1.25
CA PRO A 113 -0.51 -1.07 2.15
C PRO A 113 -1.13 -2.29 1.45
N ARG A 114 -0.97 -3.48 2.04
CA ARG A 114 -1.70 -4.68 1.61
C ARG A 114 -3.19 -4.38 1.47
N GLY A 115 -3.79 -4.83 0.38
CA GLY A 115 -5.20 -4.55 0.07
C GLY A 115 -5.47 -3.19 -0.58
N VAL A 116 -4.44 -2.36 -0.83
CA VAL A 116 -4.62 -0.99 -1.33
C VAL A 116 -3.95 -0.78 -2.70
N GLY A 117 -4.60 -0.02 -3.57
CA GLY A 117 -4.00 0.59 -4.75
C GLY A 117 -3.25 -0.39 -5.66
N SER A 118 -1.96 -0.13 -5.88
CA SER A 118 -1.10 -0.90 -6.79
C SER A 118 -0.44 -2.12 -6.14
N SER A 119 -0.63 -2.31 -4.83
CA SER A 119 -0.29 -3.56 -4.14
C SER A 119 -1.24 -4.67 -4.58
N THR A 120 -1.18 -5.85 -3.96
CA THR A 120 -2.27 -6.83 -4.10
C THR A 120 -3.53 -6.24 -3.44
N PRO A 121 -4.55 -5.80 -4.21
CA PRO A 121 -5.61 -4.97 -3.68
C PRO A 121 -6.83 -5.80 -3.26
N ILE A 122 -7.65 -5.21 -2.38
CA ILE A 122 -9.01 -5.68 -2.14
C ILE A 122 -9.86 -5.24 -3.33
N THR A 123 -10.65 -6.18 -3.85
CA THR A 123 -11.59 -5.91 -4.95
C THR A 123 -12.98 -6.28 -4.48
N CYS A 124 -13.82 -5.28 -4.27
CA CYS A 124 -15.22 -5.47 -3.87
C CYS A 124 -16.15 -5.33 -5.08
N ALA A 125 -16.07 -4.22 -5.80
CA ALA A 125 -16.86 -4.05 -7.01
C ALA A 125 -16.31 -4.86 -8.19
N THR A 126 -17.19 -5.37 -9.05
CA THR A 126 -16.81 -5.68 -10.43
C THR A 126 -16.51 -4.36 -11.16
N ALA A 127 -15.73 -4.39 -12.25
CA ALA A 127 -15.26 -3.20 -12.97
C ALA A 127 -16.35 -2.20 -13.44
N ASN A 128 -17.65 -2.51 -13.26
CA ASN A 128 -18.81 -1.69 -13.59
C ASN A 128 -19.74 -1.40 -12.39
N GLY A 129 -19.36 -1.78 -11.16
CA GLY A 129 -20.16 -1.52 -9.96
C GLY A 129 -19.92 -0.12 -9.40
N THR A 130 -20.99 0.62 -9.09
CA THR A 130 -20.92 1.83 -8.26
C THR A 130 -20.27 1.50 -6.92
N ASP A 131 -19.39 2.38 -6.44
CA ASP A 131 -18.85 2.30 -5.08
C ASP A 131 -20.03 2.19 -4.10
N PRO A 132 -20.18 1.06 -3.39
CA PRO A 132 -21.31 0.87 -2.51
C PRO A 132 -21.25 1.81 -1.28
N ALA A 133 -20.08 2.41 -0.97
CA ALA A 133 -19.99 3.51 -0.01
C ALA A 133 -20.63 4.82 -0.52
N GLY A 134 -20.64 5.03 -1.85
CA GLY A 134 -21.31 6.18 -2.48
C GLY A 134 -22.84 6.16 -2.37
N GLY A 135 -23.43 5.01 -1.99
CA GLY A 135 -24.86 4.87 -1.71
C GLY A 135 -25.23 5.16 -0.25
N ALA A 136 -24.28 5.08 0.69
CA ALA A 136 -24.54 5.28 2.11
C ALA A 136 -24.82 6.74 2.49
N ASP A 137 -24.38 7.69 1.64
CA ASP A 137 -24.69 9.12 1.78
C ASP A 137 -26.12 9.49 1.34
N GLN A 138 -26.94 8.54 0.89
CA GLN A 138 -28.35 8.79 0.55
C GLN A 138 -29.30 8.77 1.75
N ALA A 139 -28.80 9.06 2.96
CA ALA A 139 -29.67 9.53 4.03
C ALA A 139 -30.18 10.94 3.68
N SER A 140 -31.13 11.02 2.74
CA SER A 140 -32.01 12.17 2.63
C SER A 140 -32.73 12.29 3.98
N GLY A 141 -32.72 13.50 4.57
CA GLY A 141 -33.12 13.73 5.96
C GLY A 141 -34.58 13.37 6.32
N ASP A 142 -35.34 12.81 5.39
CA ASP A 142 -36.77 12.53 5.49
C ASP A 142 -37.10 11.02 5.58
N VAL A 143 -36.12 10.11 5.51
CA VAL A 143 -36.36 8.64 5.60
C VAL A 143 -36.18 8.14 7.04
N ALA A 144 -37.17 7.42 7.58
CA ALA A 144 -37.09 6.83 8.91
C ALA A 144 -36.04 5.71 8.97
N PHE A 145 -35.36 5.56 10.11
CA PHE A 145 -34.34 4.52 10.31
C PHE A 145 -34.89 3.11 10.03
N GLU A 146 -36.13 2.83 10.42
CA GLU A 146 -36.79 1.54 10.22
C GLU A 146 -36.98 1.18 8.75
N GLU A 147 -37.10 2.18 7.87
CA GLU A 147 -37.20 2.01 6.42
C GLU A 147 -35.82 1.88 5.76
N LEU A 148 -34.83 2.59 6.28
CA LEU A 148 -33.47 2.62 5.75
C LEU A 148 -32.63 1.40 6.18
N ALA A 149 -32.75 0.96 7.43
CA ALA A 149 -31.89 -0.07 8.03
C ALA A 149 -31.91 -1.40 7.26
N PRO A 150 -33.05 -1.94 6.79
CA PRO A 150 -33.06 -3.17 6.01
C PRO A 150 -32.34 -3.04 4.66
N GLN A 151 -32.47 -1.87 4.01
CA GLN A 151 -31.85 -1.60 2.71
C GLN A 151 -30.33 -1.48 2.84
N VAL A 152 -29.88 -0.73 3.86
CA VAL A 152 -28.46 -0.60 4.20
C VAL A 152 -27.87 -1.96 4.55
N THR A 153 -28.54 -2.75 5.41
CA THR A 153 -28.08 -4.09 5.79
C THR A 153 -27.92 -4.98 4.56
N THR A 154 -28.90 -4.97 3.65
CA THR A 154 -28.85 -5.75 2.40
C THR A 154 -27.69 -5.30 1.52
N SER A 155 -27.49 -3.99 1.36
CA SER A 155 -26.42 -3.42 0.54
C SER A 155 -25.03 -3.77 1.09
N PHE A 156 -24.79 -3.63 2.40
CA PHE A 156 -23.53 -4.00 3.02
C PHE A 156 -23.28 -5.51 3.01
N SER A 157 -24.32 -6.33 3.17
CA SER A 157 -24.19 -7.80 3.06
C SER A 157 -23.79 -8.22 1.63
N GLN A 158 -24.34 -7.54 0.62
CA GLN A 158 -23.95 -7.76 -0.77
C GLN A 158 -22.51 -7.31 -1.02
N MET A 159 -22.13 -6.13 -0.51
CA MET A 159 -20.76 -5.62 -0.60
C MET A 159 -19.75 -6.59 0.03
N GLU A 160 -20.03 -7.11 1.23
CA GLU A 160 -19.20 -8.10 1.91
C GLU A 160 -19.02 -9.35 1.03
N ALA A 161 -20.12 -9.89 0.50
CA ALA A 161 -20.09 -11.06 -0.38
C ALA A 161 -19.28 -10.79 -1.65
N ASP A 162 -19.41 -9.60 -2.24
CA ASP A 162 -18.68 -9.22 -3.44
C ASP A 162 -17.17 -9.06 -3.15
N CYS A 163 -16.80 -8.43 -2.04
CA CYS A 163 -15.41 -8.38 -1.57
C CYS A 163 -14.83 -9.78 -1.41
N ALA A 164 -15.55 -10.68 -0.73
CA ALA A 164 -15.10 -12.06 -0.49
C ALA A 164 -14.94 -12.85 -1.80
N ALA A 165 -15.87 -12.67 -2.75
CA ALA A 165 -15.83 -13.38 -4.04
C ALA A 165 -14.71 -12.87 -4.95
N ASN A 166 -14.54 -11.55 -5.03
CA ASN A 166 -13.72 -10.88 -6.03
C ASN A 166 -12.28 -10.61 -5.56
N THR A 167 -12.04 -10.52 -4.25
CA THR A 167 -10.69 -10.33 -3.73
C THR A 167 -9.85 -11.59 -3.92
N LYS A 168 -8.63 -11.41 -4.43
CA LYS A 168 -7.62 -12.44 -4.58
C LYS A 168 -6.27 -11.94 -4.06
N PRO A 169 -5.45 -12.82 -3.45
CA PRO A 169 -5.73 -14.23 -3.19
C PRO A 169 -6.80 -14.46 -2.11
N ALA A 170 -7.31 -15.69 -2.04
CA ALA A 170 -8.19 -16.10 -0.93
C ALA A 170 -7.43 -15.91 0.40
N GLY A 171 -8.13 -15.42 1.43
CA GLY A 171 -7.53 -15.11 2.73
C GLY A 171 -6.92 -13.69 2.83
N LEU A 172 -6.85 -12.90 1.75
CA LEU A 172 -6.35 -11.52 1.85
C LEU A 172 -7.12 -10.68 2.87
N LEU A 173 -8.46 -10.79 2.88
CA LEU A 173 -9.33 -10.06 3.80
C LEU A 173 -9.06 -10.37 5.28
N ASP A 174 -8.51 -11.54 5.59
CA ASP A 174 -8.19 -11.95 6.97
C ASP A 174 -6.87 -11.34 7.49
N HIS A 175 -6.08 -10.74 6.59
CA HIS A 175 -4.71 -10.31 6.89
C HIS A 175 -4.41 -8.86 6.50
N VAL A 176 -5.43 -8.00 6.34
CA VAL A 176 -5.28 -6.57 5.98
C VAL A 176 -5.23 -5.61 7.17
N ASP A 177 -5.02 -6.14 8.38
CA ASP A 177 -4.96 -5.35 9.60
C ASP A 177 -3.66 -4.53 9.73
N THR A 178 -3.70 -3.48 10.56
CA THR A 178 -2.57 -2.57 10.77
C THR A 178 -1.34 -3.23 11.40
N ILE A 179 -1.51 -4.27 12.22
CA ILE A 179 -0.36 -5.00 12.81
C ILE A 179 0.41 -5.68 11.68
N THR A 180 -0.31 -6.26 10.73
CA THR A 180 0.32 -6.92 9.60
C THR A 180 0.94 -5.93 8.61
N VAL A 181 0.32 -4.75 8.39
CA VAL A 181 0.95 -3.63 7.65
C VAL A 181 2.27 -3.18 8.32
N ALA A 182 2.32 -3.12 9.66
CA ALA A 182 3.55 -2.76 10.37
C ALA A 182 4.69 -3.76 10.13
N ARG A 183 4.37 -5.06 9.99
CA ARG A 183 5.37 -6.08 9.62
C ARG A 183 5.85 -5.90 8.19
N ASP A 184 4.96 -5.57 7.26
CA ASP A 184 5.35 -5.25 5.88
C ASP A 184 6.32 -4.08 5.85
N LEU A 185 6.02 -3.01 6.60
CA LEU A 185 6.87 -1.83 6.67
C LEU A 185 8.30 -2.16 7.14
N ASP A 186 8.47 -3.11 8.06
CA ASP A 186 9.81 -3.55 8.48
C ASP A 186 10.58 -4.29 7.37
N VAL A 187 9.87 -5.10 6.57
CA VAL A 187 10.43 -5.71 5.34
C VAL A 187 10.86 -4.60 4.37
N LEU A 188 9.99 -3.61 4.10
CA LEU A 188 10.29 -2.50 3.19
C LEU A 188 11.47 -1.66 3.66
N ARG A 189 11.58 -1.37 4.97
CA ARG A 189 12.72 -0.68 5.60
C ARG A 189 14.02 -1.42 5.30
N ALA A 190 14.05 -2.72 5.61
CA ALA A 190 15.24 -3.55 5.43
C ALA A 190 15.67 -3.60 3.96
N LEU A 191 14.73 -3.76 3.04
CA LEU A 191 14.98 -3.83 1.60
C LEU A 191 15.34 -2.48 0.97
N SER A 192 14.99 -1.38 1.62
CA SER A 192 15.45 -0.03 1.25
C SER A 192 16.85 0.29 1.79
N GLY A 193 17.51 -0.67 2.44
CA GLY A 193 18.88 -0.55 2.94
C GLY A 193 19.02 0.22 4.24
N ASN A 194 17.92 0.49 4.95
CA ASN A 194 17.95 1.21 6.22
C ASN A 194 18.00 0.24 7.40
N GLU A 195 18.87 0.50 8.38
CA GLU A 195 18.94 -0.32 9.60
C GLU A 195 17.80 -0.04 10.57
N LYS A 196 17.22 1.15 10.49
CA LYS A 196 16.16 1.68 11.36
C LYS A 196 15.13 2.42 10.53
#